data_AF-A0A135VCU6-F1
#
_entry.id   AF-A0A135VCU6-F1
#
_cell.length_a   1.000
_cell.length_b   1.000
_cell.length_c   1.000
_cell.angle_alpha   90.00
_cell.angle_beta   90.00
_cell.angle_gamma   90.00
#
_symmetry.space_group_name_H-M   'P 1'
#
loop_
_entity.id
_entity.type
_entity.pdbx_description
1 polymer ?
#
loop_
_entity_poly.entity_id
_entity_poly.type
_entity_poly.pdbx_seq_one_letter_code
_entity_poly.pdbx_strand_id
1 'polypeptide(L)'
;MANEEKYRVEAPEKEEEPEEKKGFLRPLPTREEPEYIEKDGRPQPIVKVLGVSMTERRKDLLIMLLVPALVGLIDTTIYSFIITARFESSATYLFFIPIIVAIPIGLTSAEAGKALISSVIGAFFFMIFFIIFLASPGLYVPELGIDAFILSALALSMVYFIMMVVATFLGTVVGVILREFF
;
A
#
# COMPACT_ATOMS: atom_id res chain seq x y z
N MET A 1 -21.90 8.62 14.97
CA MET A 1 -22.24 7.52 14.06
C MET A 1 -22.56 8.14 12.71
N ALA A 2 -21.57 8.30 11.85
CA ALA A 2 -21.72 8.92 10.54
C ALA A 2 -20.64 8.36 9.61
N ASN A 3 -21.05 7.98 8.39
CA ASN A 3 -20.24 7.63 7.22
C ASN A 3 -19.69 6.19 7.04
N GLU A 4 -20.46 5.15 7.36
CA GLU A 4 -20.17 3.78 6.85
C GLU A 4 -20.71 3.50 5.44
N GLU A 5 -21.48 4.42 4.84
CA GLU A 5 -22.15 4.18 3.54
C GLU A 5 -21.28 4.53 2.31
N LYS A 6 -20.06 5.04 2.48
CA LYS A 6 -19.27 5.63 1.38
C LYS A 6 -18.58 4.63 0.43
N TYR A 7 -18.65 3.33 0.72
CA TYR A 7 -17.97 2.28 -0.06
C TYR A 7 -18.88 1.17 -0.59
N ARG A 8 -20.21 1.32 -0.46
CA ARG A 8 -21.16 0.31 -0.92
C ARG A 8 -21.45 0.50 -2.41
N VAL A 9 -20.55 -0.01 -3.26
CA VAL A 9 -20.81 -0.13 -4.70
C VAL A 9 -21.65 -1.38 -4.90
N GLU A 10 -22.89 -1.20 -5.34
CA GLU A 10 -23.80 -2.25 -5.80
C GLU A 10 -23.10 -3.10 -6.89
N ALA A 11 -23.38 -4.40 -6.90
CA ALA A 11 -22.75 -5.34 -7.83
C ALA A 11 -23.00 -4.93 -9.30
N PRO A 12 -22.07 -5.21 -10.23
CA PRO A 12 -22.31 -4.91 -11.64
C PRO A 12 -23.47 -5.75 -12.16
N GLU A 13 -24.29 -5.11 -12.99
CA GLU A 13 -25.39 -5.72 -13.73
C GLU A 13 -24.94 -7.05 -14.36
N LYS A 14 -25.52 -8.16 -13.87
CA LYS A 14 -25.51 -9.42 -14.62
C LYS A 14 -26.44 -9.21 -15.81
N GLU A 15 -25.85 -9.22 -17.00
CA GLU A 15 -26.54 -9.24 -18.28
C GLU A 15 -27.50 -10.44 -18.36
N GLU A 16 -28.72 -10.11 -18.79
CA GLU A 16 -29.73 -10.91 -19.49
C GLU A 16 -30.34 -12.15 -18.83
N GLU A 17 -31.62 -12.04 -18.45
CA GLU A 17 -32.77 -12.85 -18.96
C GLU A 17 -34.03 -12.61 -18.08
N PRO A 18 -35.26 -12.87 -18.54
CA PRO A 18 -35.93 -12.55 -19.80
C PRO A 18 -37.14 -11.61 -19.55
N GLU A 19 -37.85 -11.19 -20.59
CA GLU A 19 -39.02 -10.29 -20.54
C GLU A 19 -40.05 -10.61 -19.42
N GLU A 20 -40.03 -9.85 -18.32
CA GLU A 20 -41.05 -9.97 -17.26
C GLU A 20 -42.34 -9.22 -17.64
N LYS A 21 -43.44 -9.99 -17.71
CA LYS A 21 -44.80 -9.54 -18.02
C LYS A 21 -45.30 -8.50 -17.01
N LYS A 22 -45.84 -7.37 -17.51
CA LYS A 22 -46.50 -6.32 -16.72
C LYS A 22 -47.81 -6.83 -16.08
N GLY A 23 -47.92 -6.76 -14.75
CA GLY A 23 -49.17 -7.03 -14.01
C GLY A 23 -49.04 -6.86 -12.48
N PHE A 24 -50.19 -6.65 -11.81
CA PHE A 24 -50.36 -6.35 -10.37
C PHE A 24 -49.89 -7.45 -9.40
N LEU A 25 -49.35 -8.57 -9.90
CA LEU A 25 -48.84 -9.71 -9.14
C LEU A 25 -47.32 -9.80 -9.25
N ARG A 26 -46.62 -8.65 -9.21
CA ARG A 26 -45.16 -8.62 -9.13
C ARG A 26 -44.77 -9.24 -7.77
N PRO A 27 -44.05 -10.37 -7.72
CA PRO A 27 -43.45 -10.80 -6.47
C PRO A 27 -42.57 -9.65 -5.96
N LEU A 28 -42.61 -9.38 -4.64
CA LEU A 28 -41.74 -8.38 -4.04
C LEU A 28 -40.31 -8.63 -4.53
N PRO A 29 -39.56 -7.61 -4.99
CA PRO A 29 -38.18 -7.81 -5.38
C PRO A 29 -37.47 -8.50 -4.23
N THR A 30 -37.07 -9.75 -4.45
CA THR A 30 -36.17 -10.46 -3.56
C THR A 30 -34.97 -9.56 -3.43
N ARG A 31 -34.78 -8.96 -2.24
CA ARG A 31 -33.52 -8.30 -1.90
C ARG A 31 -32.44 -9.30 -2.24
N GLU A 32 -31.58 -8.97 -3.18
CA GLU A 32 -30.40 -9.77 -3.49
C GLU A 32 -29.68 -10.00 -2.16
N GLU A 33 -29.80 -11.21 -1.63
CA GLU A 33 -29.06 -11.60 -0.45
C GLU A 33 -27.60 -11.43 -0.82
N PRO A 34 -26.81 -10.64 -0.07
CA PRO A 34 -25.42 -10.44 -0.42
C PRO A 34 -24.76 -11.82 -0.51
N GLU A 35 -24.00 -12.08 -1.57
CA GLU A 35 -23.25 -13.32 -1.72
C GLU A 35 -22.20 -13.39 -0.61
N TYR A 36 -22.58 -13.94 0.53
CA TYR A 36 -21.70 -14.22 1.65
C TYR A 36 -21.10 -15.61 1.45
N ILE A 37 -19.77 -15.73 1.47
CA ILE A 37 -19.14 -17.03 1.66
C ILE A 37 -19.03 -17.25 3.16
N GLU A 38 -19.83 -18.19 3.69
CA GLU A 38 -19.67 -18.65 5.07
C GLU A 38 -18.33 -19.39 5.20
N LYS A 39 -17.36 -18.73 5.82
CA LYS A 39 -16.17 -19.40 6.34
C LYS A 39 -16.16 -19.19 7.86
N ASP A 40 -16.24 -20.27 8.61
CA ASP A 40 -16.33 -20.29 10.08
C ASP A 40 -17.61 -19.65 10.67
N GLY A 41 -18.72 -19.65 9.93
CA GLY A 41 -20.03 -19.18 10.41
C GLY A 41 -20.19 -17.67 10.54
N ARG A 42 -19.31 -16.87 9.91
CA ARG A 42 -19.43 -15.41 9.84
C ARG A 42 -19.47 -14.93 8.39
N PRO A 43 -20.45 -14.10 8.00
CA PRO A 43 -20.52 -13.53 6.66
C PRO A 43 -19.29 -12.63 6.41
N GLN A 44 -18.47 -12.95 5.40
CA GLN A 44 -17.42 -12.06 4.92
C GLN A 44 -17.89 -11.34 3.65
N PRO A 45 -17.86 -10.00 3.61
CA PRO A 45 -18.24 -9.26 2.42
C PRO A 45 -17.24 -9.49 1.28
N ILE A 46 -17.77 -9.66 0.06
CA ILE A 46 -16.99 -9.70 -1.18
C ILE A 46 -16.86 -8.27 -1.69
N VAL A 47 -15.63 -7.85 -1.97
CA VAL A 47 -15.28 -6.52 -2.48
C VAL A 47 -14.52 -6.64 -3.80
N LYS A 48 -14.76 -5.72 -4.72
CA LYS A 48 -14.00 -5.64 -5.98
C LYS A 48 -12.81 -4.71 -5.81
N VAL A 49 -11.61 -5.23 -6.05
CA VAL A 49 -10.36 -4.47 -6.03
C VAL A 49 -9.70 -4.63 -7.38
N LEU A 50 -9.47 -3.52 -8.09
CA LEU A 50 -8.87 -3.53 -9.43
C LEU A 50 -9.59 -4.48 -10.41
N GLY A 51 -10.92 -4.55 -10.34
CA GLY A 51 -11.76 -5.42 -11.18
C GLY A 51 -11.87 -6.87 -10.72
N VAL A 52 -11.09 -7.30 -9.71
CA VAL A 52 -11.11 -8.66 -9.17
C VAL A 52 -11.95 -8.72 -7.90
N SER A 53 -12.95 -9.61 -7.87
CA SER A 53 -13.74 -9.90 -6.66
C SER A 53 -12.90 -10.69 -5.65
N MET A 54 -12.76 -10.19 -4.44
CA MET A 54 -12.02 -10.85 -3.35
C MET A 54 -12.69 -10.59 -2.00
N THR A 55 -12.34 -11.38 -0.98
CA THR A 55 -12.82 -11.11 0.38
C THR A 55 -12.15 -9.87 0.94
N GLU A 56 -12.84 -9.15 1.83
CA GLU A 56 -12.30 -7.96 2.49
C GLU A 56 -10.96 -8.21 3.19
N ARG A 57 -10.81 -9.36 3.86
CA ARG A 57 -9.54 -9.75 4.48
C ARG A 57 -8.39 -9.88 3.47
N ARG A 58 -8.66 -10.36 2.25
CA ARG A 58 -7.65 -10.46 1.18
C ARG A 58 -7.31 -9.08 0.63
N LYS A 59 -8.30 -8.20 0.45
CA LYS A 59 -8.09 -6.78 0.10
C LYS A 59 -7.13 -6.14 1.10
N ASP A 60 -7.42 -6.25 2.40
CA ASP A 60 -6.62 -5.59 3.44
C ASP A 60 -5.18 -6.08 3.45
N LEU A 61 -4.95 -7.39 3.30
CA LEU A 61 -3.60 -7.95 3.18
C LEU A 61 -2.87 -7.47 1.93
N LEU A 62 -3.59 -7.36 0.80
CA LEU A 62 -3.02 -6.87 -0.45
C LEU A 62 -2.61 -5.41 -0.32
N ILE A 63 -3.47 -4.55 0.23
CA ILE A 63 -3.17 -3.13 0.47
C ILE A 63 -2.02 -2.98 1.47
N MET A 64 -2.03 -3.79 2.54
CA MET A 64 -0.99 -3.82 3.58
C MET A 64 0.41 -4.13 3.03
N LEU A 65 0.51 -4.83 1.90
CA LEU A 65 1.78 -5.14 1.24
C LEU A 65 2.09 -4.17 0.08
N LEU A 66 1.09 -3.89 -0.77
CA LEU A 66 1.27 -3.14 -2.00
C LEU A 66 1.57 -1.66 -1.73
N VAL A 67 0.84 -1.03 -0.80
CA VAL A 67 1.04 0.40 -0.51
C VAL A 67 2.44 0.65 0.09
N PRO A 68 2.90 -0.11 1.10
CA PRO A 68 4.26 0.06 1.60
C PRO A 68 5.34 -0.25 0.56
N ALA A 69 5.11 -1.20 -0.35
CA ALA A 69 6.04 -1.47 -1.44
C ALA A 69 6.16 -0.26 -2.39
N LEU A 70 5.03 0.35 -2.77
CA LEU A 70 5.03 1.55 -3.60
C LEU A 70 5.71 2.74 -2.90
N VAL A 71 5.43 2.93 -1.61
CA VAL A 71 6.11 3.96 -0.78
C VAL A 71 7.62 3.71 -0.77
N GLY A 72 8.06 2.50 -0.46
CA GLY A 72 9.47 2.14 -0.47
C GLY A 72 10.14 2.39 -1.83
N LEU A 73 9.45 2.09 -2.93
CA LEU A 73 9.94 2.35 -4.29
C LEU A 73 10.09 3.85 -4.59
N ILE A 74 9.10 4.66 -4.18
CA ILE A 74 9.14 6.12 -4.33
C ILE A 74 10.30 6.70 -3.51
N ASP A 75 10.46 6.28 -2.26
CA ASP A 75 11.54 6.73 -1.38
C ASP A 75 12.91 6.32 -1.93
N THR A 76 13.06 5.08 -2.42
CA THR A 76 14.28 4.66 -3.11
C THR A 76 14.59 5.58 -4.29
N THR A 77 13.58 5.90 -5.11
CA THR A 77 13.76 6.80 -6.25
C THR A 77 14.23 8.20 -5.81
N ILE A 78 13.65 8.75 -4.75
CA ILE A 78 14.06 10.06 -4.19
C ILE A 78 15.50 10.00 -3.69
N TYR A 79 15.85 8.98 -2.92
CA TYR A 79 17.21 8.81 -2.39
C TYR A 79 18.24 8.61 -3.50
N SER A 80 17.90 7.83 -4.53
CA SER A 80 18.69 7.69 -5.75
C SER A 80 18.94 9.03 -6.44
N PHE A 81 17.92 9.89 -6.55
CA PHE A 81 18.06 11.22 -7.14
C PHE A 81 18.95 12.17 -6.30
N ILE A 82 18.86 12.09 -4.97
CA ILE A 82 19.70 12.88 -4.07
C ILE A 82 21.17 12.44 -4.21
N ILE A 83 21.44 11.13 -4.25
CA ILE A 83 22.81 10.59 -4.39
C ILE A 83 23.41 10.90 -5.76
N THR A 84 22.61 10.87 -6.82
CA THR A 84 23.06 11.16 -8.19
C THR A 84 23.14 12.65 -8.52
N ALA A 85 23.11 13.53 -7.51
CA ALA A 85 23.33 14.98 -7.61
C ALA A 85 22.23 15.80 -8.30
N ARG A 86 20.98 15.31 -8.36
CA ARG A 86 19.84 16.10 -8.86
C ARG A 86 19.16 16.95 -7.77
N PHE A 87 19.42 16.69 -6.49
CA PHE A 87 18.85 17.42 -5.36
C PHE A 87 19.92 17.85 -4.35
N GLU A 88 19.65 18.93 -3.60
CA GLU A 88 20.49 19.35 -2.49
C GLU A 88 20.54 18.24 -1.43
N SER A 89 21.76 17.84 -1.03
CA SER A 89 22.00 16.86 0.04
C SER A 89 21.76 17.44 1.44
N SER A 90 20.76 18.32 1.58
CA SER A 90 20.35 18.83 2.89
C SER A 90 19.62 17.72 3.67
N ALA A 91 20.00 17.55 4.94
CA ALA A 91 19.39 16.57 5.84
C ALA A 91 17.87 16.76 5.96
N THR A 92 17.36 17.97 5.71
CA THR A 92 15.93 18.28 5.70
C THR A 92 15.18 17.46 4.64
N TYR A 93 15.67 17.41 3.41
CA TYR A 93 14.95 16.70 2.33
C TYR A 93 14.95 15.19 2.53
N LEU A 94 16.08 14.65 3.00
CA LEU A 94 16.24 13.22 3.30
C LEU A 94 15.27 12.74 4.40
N PHE A 95 14.86 13.62 5.31
CA PHE A 95 13.96 13.25 6.40
C PHE A 95 12.48 13.59 6.12
N PHE A 96 12.18 14.78 5.59
CA PHE A 96 10.80 15.25 5.46
C PHE A 96 10.06 14.68 4.25
N ILE A 97 10.73 14.44 3.12
CA ILE A 97 10.06 13.89 1.95
C ILE A 97 9.49 12.50 2.26
N PRO A 98 10.25 11.56 2.86
CA PRO A 98 9.72 10.24 3.15
C PRO A 98 8.57 10.22 4.17
N ILE A 99 8.51 11.21 5.07
CA ILE A 99 7.34 11.41 5.94
C ILE A 99 6.09 11.63 5.09
N ILE A 100 6.15 12.53 4.10
CA ILE A 100 5.01 12.85 3.23
C ILE A 100 4.65 11.62 2.38
N VAL A 101 5.65 10.94 1.82
CA VAL A 101 5.44 9.76 0.96
C VAL A 101 4.81 8.61 1.75
N ALA A 102 5.05 8.50 3.06
CA ALA A 102 4.47 7.44 3.90
C ALA A 102 3.03 7.71 4.39
N ILE A 103 2.49 8.92 4.23
CA ILE A 103 1.10 9.26 4.61
C ILE A 103 0.05 8.27 4.05
N PRO A 104 0.11 7.85 2.77
CA PRO A 104 -0.84 6.89 2.20
C PRO A 104 -0.90 5.56 2.95
N ILE A 105 0.18 5.12 3.62
CA ILE A 105 0.15 3.89 4.45
C ILE A 105 -0.86 4.06 5.60
N GLY A 106 -0.84 5.21 6.27
CA GLY A 106 -1.77 5.51 7.35
C GLY A 106 -3.21 5.70 6.86
N LEU A 107 -3.39 6.34 5.71
CA LEU A 107 -4.71 6.60 5.12
C LEU A 107 -5.42 5.33 4.64
N THR A 108 -4.67 4.36 4.10
CA THR A 108 -5.23 3.18 3.44
C THR A 108 -5.38 1.97 4.36
N SER A 109 -4.71 1.96 5.50
CA SER A 109 -4.86 0.87 6.48
C SER A 109 -6.24 0.92 7.15
N ALA A 110 -6.78 -0.23 7.55
CA ALA A 110 -8.05 -0.31 8.28
C ALA A 110 -7.90 0.02 9.78
N GLU A 111 -6.72 -0.28 10.36
CA GLU A 111 -6.47 -0.18 11.80
C GLU A 111 -5.11 0.49 12.04
N ALA A 112 -4.99 1.28 13.11
CA ALA A 112 -3.73 1.94 13.46
C ALA A 112 -2.58 0.94 13.69
N GLY A 113 -2.84 -0.18 14.36
CA GLY A 113 -1.82 -1.22 14.59
C GLY A 113 -1.29 -1.84 13.31
N LYS A 114 -2.18 -2.14 12.36
CA LYS A 114 -1.79 -2.65 11.02
C LYS A 114 -1.00 -1.61 10.24
N ALA A 115 -1.36 -0.32 10.35
CA ALA A 115 -0.64 0.77 9.72
C ALA A 115 0.83 0.84 10.20
N LEU A 116 1.07 0.72 11.51
CA LEU A 116 2.43 0.70 12.07
C LEU A 116 3.25 -0.52 11.63
N ILE A 117 2.61 -1.68 11.44
CA ILE A 117 3.31 -2.84 10.87
C ILE A 117 3.65 -2.56 9.39
N SER A 118 2.71 -1.98 8.64
CA SER A 118 2.93 -1.58 7.25
C SER A 118 4.05 -0.55 7.09
N SER A 119 4.25 0.37 8.04
CA SER A 119 5.35 1.35 7.96
C SER A 119 6.73 0.69 8.08
N VAL A 120 6.85 -0.33 8.94
CA VAL A 120 8.07 -1.15 9.04
C VAL A 120 8.29 -1.95 7.76
N ILE A 121 7.24 -2.57 7.22
CA ILE A 121 7.30 -3.28 5.93
C ILE A 121 7.75 -2.32 4.81
N GLY A 122 7.28 -1.08 4.80
CA GLY A 122 7.69 -0.06 3.83
C GLY A 122 9.18 0.26 3.91
N ALA A 123 9.72 0.40 5.12
CA ALA A 123 11.15 0.59 5.32
C ALA A 123 11.99 -0.62 4.83
N PHE A 124 11.49 -1.84 5.01
CA PHE A 124 12.14 -3.04 4.45
C PHE A 124 12.12 -3.05 2.92
N PHE A 125 11.00 -2.68 2.29
CA PHE A 125 10.95 -2.54 0.84
C PHE A 125 11.92 -1.47 0.33
N PHE A 126 11.96 -0.31 0.99
CA PHE A 126 12.98 0.72 0.70
C PHE A 126 14.38 0.13 0.75
N MET A 127 14.75 -0.59 1.82
CA MET A 127 16.08 -1.17 1.97
C MET A 127 16.40 -2.14 0.82
N ILE A 128 15.46 -3.02 0.46
CA ILE A 128 15.65 -3.99 -0.64
C ILE A 128 15.87 -3.25 -1.96
N PHE A 129 14.98 -2.32 -2.32
CA PHE A 129 15.08 -1.58 -3.58
C PHE A 129 16.34 -0.71 -3.62
N PHE A 130 16.71 -0.11 -2.50
CA PHE A 130 17.88 0.74 -2.41
C PHE A 130 19.19 -0.05 -2.51
N ILE A 131 19.27 -1.26 -1.95
CA ILE A 131 20.39 -2.17 -2.17
C ILE A 131 20.50 -2.54 -3.65
N ILE A 132 19.38 -2.89 -4.30
CA ILE A 132 19.35 -3.21 -5.74
C ILE A 132 19.86 -2.02 -6.55
N PHE A 133 19.41 -0.80 -6.24
CA PHE A 133 19.86 0.41 -6.90
C PHE A 133 21.37 0.63 -6.73
N LEU A 134 21.88 0.60 -5.49
CA LEU A 134 23.29 0.84 -5.18
C LEU A 134 24.21 -0.26 -5.73
N ALA A 135 23.73 -1.50 -5.85
CA ALA A 135 24.48 -2.61 -6.44
C ALA A 135 24.46 -2.60 -7.98
N SER A 136 23.49 -1.92 -8.60
CA SER A 136 23.31 -1.92 -10.05
C SER A 136 24.53 -1.45 -10.87
N PRO A 137 25.38 -0.49 -10.44
CA PRO A 137 26.60 -0.15 -11.17
C PRO A 137 27.56 -1.32 -11.33
N GLY A 138 27.59 -2.26 -10.37
CA GLY A 138 28.41 -3.47 -10.44
C GLY A 138 28.00 -4.42 -11.56
N LEU A 139 26.76 -4.32 -12.06
CA LEU A 139 26.31 -5.08 -13.22
C LEU A 139 26.86 -4.52 -14.54
N TYR A 140 27.14 -3.20 -14.58
CA TYR A 140 27.67 -2.52 -15.76
C TYR A 140 29.21 -2.52 -15.80
N VAL A 141 29.87 -2.57 -14.63
CA VAL A 141 31.33 -2.57 -14.50
C VAL A 141 31.78 -3.77 -13.65
N PRO A 142 31.72 -5.01 -14.20
CA PRO A 142 32.00 -6.22 -13.44
C PRO A 142 33.47 -6.36 -12.99
N GLU A 143 34.39 -5.62 -13.61
CA GLU A 143 35.82 -5.61 -13.28
C GLU A 143 36.11 -5.15 -11.85
N LEU A 144 35.21 -4.37 -11.26
CA LEU A 144 35.32 -3.85 -9.89
C LEU A 144 34.77 -4.82 -8.82
N GLY A 145 34.19 -5.96 -9.23
CA GLY A 145 33.63 -6.97 -8.33
C GLY A 145 32.23 -6.63 -7.82
N ILE A 146 31.23 -7.43 -8.19
CA ILE A 146 29.83 -7.24 -7.77
C ILE A 146 29.67 -7.37 -6.24
N ASP A 147 30.49 -8.22 -5.62
CA ASP A 147 30.55 -8.43 -4.17
C ASP A 147 30.91 -7.15 -3.41
N ALA A 148 31.88 -6.37 -3.89
CA ALA A 148 32.27 -5.10 -3.29
C ALA A 148 31.13 -4.07 -3.34
N PHE A 149 30.36 -4.04 -4.43
CA PHE A 149 29.18 -3.17 -4.55
C PHE A 149 28.05 -3.60 -3.61
N ILE A 150 27.78 -4.91 -3.49
CA ILE A 150 26.73 -5.42 -2.58
C ILE A 150 27.08 -5.10 -1.13
N LEU A 151 28.32 -5.31 -0.70
CA LEU A 151 28.76 -5.01 0.67
C LEU A 151 28.65 -3.51 0.97
N SER A 152 29.06 -2.66 0.03
CA SER A 152 28.95 -1.21 0.16
C SER A 152 27.49 -0.74 0.20
N ALA A 153 26.64 -1.34 -0.64
CA ALA A 153 25.20 -1.09 -0.67
C ALA A 153 24.53 -1.46 0.66
N LEU A 154 24.88 -2.60 1.24
CA LEU A 154 24.40 -3.02 2.56
C LEU A 154 24.84 -2.04 3.65
N ALA A 155 26.11 -1.65 3.69
CA ALA A 155 26.61 -0.72 4.69
C ALA A 155 25.91 0.65 4.62
N LEU A 156 25.78 1.22 3.42
CA LEU A 156 25.10 2.50 3.22
C LEU A 156 23.60 2.42 3.50
N SER A 157 22.93 1.36 3.02
CA SER A 157 21.49 1.18 3.25
C SER A 157 21.13 1.08 4.73
N MET A 158 21.97 0.46 5.56
CA MET A 158 21.74 0.40 7.01
C MET A 158 21.73 1.78 7.69
N VAL A 159 22.57 2.71 7.23
CA VAL A 159 22.58 4.09 7.75
C VAL A 159 21.27 4.79 7.44
N TYR A 160 20.81 4.67 6.20
CA TYR A 160 19.55 5.28 5.76
C TYR A 160 18.32 4.55 6.28
N PHE A 161 18.42 3.26 6.60
CA PHE A 161 17.31 2.43 7.08
C PHE A 161 16.73 2.96 8.38
N ILE A 162 17.56 3.35 9.35
CA ILE A 162 17.08 3.88 10.63
C ILE A 162 16.30 5.17 10.43
N MET A 163 16.83 6.10 9.61
CA MET A 163 16.11 7.34 9.27
C MET A 163 14.80 7.03 8.55
N MET A 164 14.82 6.06 7.64
CA MET A 164 13.62 5.66 6.92
C MET A 164 12.55 5.07 7.81
N VAL A 165 12.91 4.20 8.76
CA VAL A 165 11.97 3.66 9.74
C VAL A 165 11.29 4.79 10.52
N VAL A 166 12.06 5.75 11.01
CA VAL A 166 11.51 6.89 11.79
C VAL A 166 10.60 7.76 10.92
N ALA A 167 11.03 8.07 9.69
CA ALA A 167 10.25 8.89 8.77
C ALA A 167 8.94 8.20 8.35
N THR A 168 8.98 6.91 8.01
CA THR A 168 7.76 6.16 7.63
C THR A 168 6.81 6.01 8.81
N PHE A 169 7.30 5.81 10.03
CA PHE A 169 6.45 5.82 11.22
C PHE A 169 5.74 7.15 11.39
N LEU A 170 6.47 8.28 11.34
CA LEU A 170 5.89 9.59 11.51
C LEU A 170 4.84 9.89 10.43
N GLY A 171 5.18 9.62 9.16
CA GLY A 171 4.27 9.80 8.03
C GLY A 171 3.00 8.95 8.15
N THR A 172 3.16 7.70 8.56
CA THR A 172 2.04 6.79 8.80
C THR A 172 1.16 7.27 9.94
N VAL A 173 1.74 7.74 11.05
CA VAL A 173 0.97 8.31 12.18
C VAL A 173 0.19 9.54 11.72
N VAL A 174 0.80 10.43 10.93
CA VAL A 174 0.08 11.58 10.34
C VAL A 174 -1.07 11.10 9.46
N GLY A 175 -0.87 10.09 8.61
CA GLY A 175 -1.93 9.50 7.79
C GLY A 175 -3.07 8.88 8.61
N VAL A 176 -2.76 8.18 9.71
CA VAL A 176 -3.76 7.64 10.62
C VAL A 176 -4.57 8.76 11.29
N ILE A 177 -3.91 9.81 11.76
CA ILE A 177 -4.58 10.99 12.34
C ILE A 177 -5.50 11.64 11.30
N LEU A 178 -5.03 11.84 10.07
CA LEU A 178 -5.83 12.42 9.01
C LEU A 178 -7.08 11.57 8.73
N ARG A 179 -6.94 10.25 8.66
CA ARG A 179 -8.07 9.33 8.43
C ARG A 179 -9.10 9.34 9.55
N GLU A 180 -8.68 9.49 10.80
CA GLU A 180 -9.60 9.40 11.96
C GLU A 180 -10.26 10.73 12.33
N PHE A 181 -9.62 11.86 12.02
CA PHE A 181 -10.10 13.17 12.44
C PHE A 181 -10.58 14.09 11.32
N PHE A 182 -10.38 13.73 10.04
CA PHE A 182 -10.80 14.52 8.87
C PHE A 182 -11.54 13.68 7.82
#